data_AF-V5FUY0-F1
#
_entry.id   AF-V5FUY0-F1
#
_cell.length_a   1.000
_cell.length_b   1.000
_cell.length_c   1.000
_cell.angle_alpha   90.00
_cell.angle_beta   90.00
_cell.angle_gamma   90.00
#
_symmetry.space_group_name_H-M   'P 1'
#
loop_
_entity.id
_entity.type
_entity.pdbx_description
1 polymer ?
#
loop_
_entity_poly.entity_id
_entity_poly.type
_entity_poly.pdbx_seq_one_letter_code
_entity_poly.pdbx_strand_id
1 'polypeptide(L)'
;YKGKPVFTFLSKKFSKYLGHDTTSMALCFTLMVLASHKDVQESILQEIHYVLADSAVQPTYNDLQELKLMERCIKECLRIYPSVPFIGRVLEEDVKTSTGYILPK
;
A
#
# COMPACT_ATOMS: atom_id res chain seq x y z
N TYR A 1 -32.08 -20.64 1.01
CA TYR A 1 -31.45 -19.77 -0.01
C TYR A 1 -31.93 -18.30 0.10
N LYS A 2 -31.57 -17.55 1.16
CA LYS A 2 -31.91 -16.11 1.30
C LYS A 2 -30.87 -15.30 2.14
N GLY A 3 -29.57 -15.55 1.96
CA GLY A 3 -28.51 -14.86 2.74
C GLY A 3 -27.30 -14.33 1.93
N LYS A 4 -27.15 -14.75 0.67
CA LYS A 4 -26.00 -14.40 -0.17
C LYS A 4 -25.85 -12.89 -0.50
N PRO A 5 -26.91 -12.09 -0.76
CA PRO A 5 -26.72 -10.70 -1.19
C PRO A 5 -26.26 -9.77 -0.07
N VAL A 6 -26.75 -9.96 1.16
CA VAL A 6 -26.36 -9.13 2.33
C VAL A 6 -24.92 -9.41 2.75
N PHE A 7 -24.52 -10.69 2.78
CA PHE A 7 -23.14 -11.07 3.09
C PHE A 7 -22.14 -10.56 2.04
N THR A 8 -22.50 -10.64 0.75
CA THR A 8 -21.66 -10.13 -0.35
C THR A 8 -21.54 -8.60 -0.28
N PHE A 9 -22.62 -7.88 0.05
CA PHE A 9 -22.60 -6.43 0.21
C PHE A 9 -21.74 -5.99 1.39
N LEU A 10 -21.91 -6.64 2.55
CA LEU A 10 -21.10 -6.37 3.74
C LEU A 10 -19.61 -6.67 3.46
N SER A 11 -19.29 -7.81 2.86
CA SER A 11 -17.92 -8.19 2.49
C SER A 11 -17.26 -7.15 1.56
N LYS A 12 -17.95 -6.70 0.51
CA LYS A 12 -17.45 -5.64 -0.38
C LYS A 12 -17.25 -4.31 0.36
N LYS A 13 -18.17 -3.97 1.26
CA LYS A 13 -18.09 -2.74 2.06
C LYS A 13 -16.90 -2.78 3.03
N PHE A 14 -16.67 -3.91 3.71
CA PHE A 14 -15.50 -4.12 4.57
C PHE A 14 -14.17 -4.06 3.80
N SER A 15 -14.11 -4.67 2.61
CA SER A 15 -12.90 -4.61 1.75
C SER A 15 -12.50 -3.17 1.40
N LYS A 16 -13.48 -2.29 1.13
CA LYS A 16 -13.23 -0.87 0.89
C LYS A 16 -12.59 -0.16 2.10
N TYR A 17 -13.08 -0.43 3.32
CA TYR A 17 -12.52 0.17 4.53
C TYR A 17 -11.09 -0.33 4.79
N LEU A 18 -10.84 -1.63 4.60
CA LEU A 18 -9.49 -2.20 4.72
C LEU A 18 -8.50 -1.52 3.76
N GLY A 19 -8.89 -1.28 2.51
CA GLY A 19 -8.07 -0.56 1.52
C GLY A 19 -7.87 0.92 1.87
N HIS A 20 -8.91 1.58 2.38
CA HIS A 20 -8.84 2.99 2.78
C HIS A 20 -7.87 3.20 3.95
N ASP A 21 -7.96 2.38 4.99
CA ASP A 21 -7.16 2.54 6.21
C ASP A 21 -5.68 2.27 5.94
N THR A 22 -5.38 1.22 5.15
CA THR A 22 -4.01 0.89 4.75
C THR A 22 -3.37 1.95 3.86
N THR A 23 -4.12 2.53 2.93
CA THR A 23 -3.64 3.62 2.06
C THR A 23 -3.44 4.92 2.84
N SER A 24 -4.38 5.25 3.73
CA SER A 24 -4.28 6.46 4.57
C SER A 24 -3.06 6.41 5.49
N MET A 25 -2.79 5.26 6.10
CA MET A 25 -1.58 5.05 6.91
C MET A 25 -0.31 5.15 6.06
N ALA A 26 -0.28 4.51 4.88
CA ALA A 26 0.87 4.58 3.98
C ALA A 26 1.21 6.03 3.58
N LEU A 27 0.19 6.83 3.25
CA LEU A 27 0.35 8.25 2.93
C LEU A 27 0.85 9.03 4.15
N CYS A 28 0.27 8.80 5.33
CA CYS A 28 0.68 9.45 6.57
C CYS A 28 2.17 9.23 6.86
N PHE A 29 2.63 7.97 6.85
CA PHE A 29 4.04 7.65 7.08
C PHE A 29 4.94 8.23 6.01
N THR A 30 4.55 8.14 4.73
CA THR A 30 5.31 8.72 3.63
C THR A 30 5.50 10.23 3.80
N LEU A 31 4.42 10.96 4.12
CA LEU A 31 4.48 12.41 4.36
C LEU A 31 5.33 12.77 5.58
N MET A 32 5.25 12.01 6.67
CA MET A 32 6.11 12.24 7.85
C MET A 32 7.60 12.02 7.55
N VAL A 33 7.93 10.98 6.78
CA VAL A 33 9.32 10.71 6.38
C VAL A 33 9.83 11.80 5.45
N LEU A 34 9.04 12.23 4.45
CA LEU A 34 9.41 13.32 3.54
C LEU A 34 9.54 14.66 4.26
N ALA A 35 8.69 14.95 5.25
CA ALA A 35 8.80 16.16 6.05
C ALA A 35 10.14 16.24 6.80
N SER A 36 10.73 15.09 7.14
CA SER A 36 12.03 14.97 7.82
C SER A 36 13.23 14.97 6.86
N HIS A 37 13.01 14.75 5.55
CA HIS A 37 14.06 14.65 4.52
C HIS A 37 13.79 15.65 3.39
N LYS A 38 14.18 16.92 3.64
CA LYS A 38 13.90 18.03 2.72
C LYS A 38 14.59 17.93 1.37
N ASP A 39 15.79 17.35 1.35
CA ASP A 39 16.57 17.02 0.16
C ASP A 39 15.83 16.03 -0.76
N VAL A 40 15.23 15.00 -0.18
CA VAL A 40 14.42 14.02 -0.92
C VAL A 40 13.11 14.65 -1.39
N GLN A 41 12.46 15.46 -0.53
CA GLN A 41 11.25 16.21 -0.90
C GLN A 41 11.48 17.11 -2.12
N GLU A 42 12.59 17.86 -2.15
CA GLU A 42 12.96 18.73 -3.26
C GLU A 42 13.25 17.92 -4.53
N SER A 43 13.96 16.79 -4.41
CA SER A 43 14.26 15.90 -5.54
C SER A 43 12.97 15.34 -6.17
N ILE A 44 11.98 14.96 -5.36
CA ILE A 44 10.67 14.51 -5.84
C ILE A 44 9.93 15.66 -6.54
N LEU A 45 9.97 16.86 -5.97
CA LEU A 45 9.33 18.03 -6.59
C LEU A 45 9.93 18.33 -7.97
N GLN A 46 11.26 18.25 -8.10
CA GLN A 46 11.95 18.37 -9.39
C GLN A 46 11.55 17.27 -10.38
N GLU A 47 11.42 16.02 -9.93
CA GLU A 47 10.90 14.92 -10.75
C GLU A 47 9.49 15.22 -11.25
N ILE A 48 8.60 15.70 -10.38
CA ILE A 48 7.22 16.05 -10.73
C ILE A 48 7.19 17.16 -11.78
N HIS A 49 7.96 18.24 -11.59
CA HIS A 49 8.03 19.33 -12.57
C HIS A 49 8.62 18.86 -13.91
N TYR A 50 9.60 17.96 -13.89
CA TYR A 50 10.20 17.41 -15.11
C TYR A 50 9.19 16.55 -15.89
N VAL A 51 8.45 15.67 -15.21
CA VAL A 51 7.48 14.76 -15.85
C VAL A 51 6.22 15.49 -16.29
N LEU A 52 5.69 16.41 -15.48
CA LEU A 52 4.43 17.11 -15.75
C LEU A 52 4.61 18.46 -16.47
N ALA A 53 5.84 18.95 -16.63
CA ALA A 53 6.23 20.11 -17.44
C ALA A 53 5.36 21.37 -17.25
N ASP A 54 4.96 21.67 -16.01
CA ASP A 54 4.04 22.78 -15.64
C ASP A 54 2.76 22.87 -16.49
N SER A 55 2.35 21.75 -17.07
CA SER A 55 1.16 21.69 -17.90
C SER A 55 -0.09 21.83 -17.02
N ALA A 56 -0.99 22.74 -17.41
CA ALA A 56 -2.33 22.86 -16.79
C ALA A 56 -3.23 21.64 -17.08
N VAL A 57 -2.75 20.66 -17.85
CA VAL A 57 -3.43 19.41 -18.15
C VAL A 57 -3.31 18.45 -16.98
N GLN A 58 -4.40 17.74 -16.70
CA GLN A 58 -4.45 16.71 -15.67
C GLN A 58 -3.44 15.59 -15.96
N PRO A 59 -2.70 15.09 -14.94
CA PRO A 59 -1.78 13.98 -15.10
C PRO A 59 -2.47 12.74 -15.65
N THR A 60 -1.82 12.06 -16.61
CA THR A 60 -2.26 10.76 -17.11
C THR A 60 -1.67 9.63 -16.27
N TYR A 61 -2.22 8.42 -16.41
CA TYR A 61 -1.67 7.25 -15.73
C TYR A 61 -0.22 6.95 -16.16
N ASN A 62 0.14 7.22 -17.42
CA ASN A 62 1.50 7.02 -17.92
C ASN A 62 2.49 7.99 -17.26
N ASP A 63 2.07 9.24 -17.03
CA ASP A 63 2.91 10.22 -16.32
C ASP A 63 3.23 9.75 -14.90
N LEU A 64 2.26 9.13 -14.21
CA LEU A 64 2.48 8.56 -12.89
C LEU A 64 3.50 7.41 -12.88
N GLN A 65 3.64 6.66 -13.99
CA GLN A 65 4.65 5.60 -14.10
C GLN A 65 6.07 6.16 -14.25
N GLU A 66 6.22 7.41 -14.67
CA GLU A 66 7.52 8.07 -14.81
C GLU A 66 8.01 8.73 -13.51
N LEU A 67 7.15 8.86 -12.49
CA LEU A 67 7.50 9.35 -11.15
C LEU A 67 8.22 8.28 -10.29
N LYS A 68 9.36 7.82 -10.78
CA LYS A 68 10.11 6.66 -10.27
C LYS A 68 10.70 6.93 -8.88
N LEU A 69 11.21 8.13 -8.61
CA LEU A 69 11.74 8.50 -7.30
C LEU A 69 10.61 8.54 -6.28
N MET A 70 9.47 9.16 -6.61
CA MET A 70 8.30 9.15 -5.74
C MET A 70 7.83 7.74 -5.41
N GLU A 71 7.74 6.85 -6.41
CA GLU A 71 7.35 5.45 -6.20
C GLU A 71 8.35 4.72 -5.29
N ARG A 72 9.65 4.92 -5.49
CA ARG A 72 10.70 4.35 -4.63
C ARG A 72 10.58 4.83 -3.19
N CYS A 73 10.29 6.11 -2.97
CA CYS A 73 10.09 6.65 -1.63
C CYS A 73 8.87 6.04 -0.92
N ILE A 74 7.75 5.87 -1.63
CA ILE A 74 6.56 5.19 -1.09
C ILE A 74 6.90 3.73 -0.71
N LYS A 75 7.58 3.00 -1.61
CA LYS A 75 8.01 1.61 -1.36
C LYS A 75 8.94 1.50 -0.16
N GLU A 76 9.88 2.43 -0.01
CA GLU A 76 10.81 2.45 1.11
C GLU A 76 10.10 2.80 2.43
N CYS A 77 9.13 3.72 2.39
CA CYS A 77 8.29 4.01 3.55
C CYS A 77 7.49 2.79 3.99
N LEU A 78 6.92 2.03 3.04
CA LEU A 78 6.22 0.77 3.34
C LEU A 78 7.14 -0.35 3.82
N ARG A 79 8.42 -0.35 3.42
CA ARG A 79 9.43 -1.31 3.90
C ARG A 79 9.74 -1.08 5.39
N ILE A 80 9.84 0.19 5.80
CA ILE A 80 10.17 0.59 7.18
C ILE A 80 8.91 0.60 8.06
N TYR A 81 7.80 1.12 7.52
CA TYR A 81 6.51 1.29 8.18
C TYR A 81 5.40 0.55 7.41
N PRO A 82 5.36 -0.79 7.49
CA PRO A 82 4.33 -1.55 6.79
C PRO A 82 2.95 -1.27 7.38
N SER A 83 1.96 -0.95 6.52
CA SER A 83 0.57 -0.73 6.96
C SER A 83 -0.09 -1.95 7.61
N VAL A 84 0.40 -3.16 7.27
CA VAL A 84 -0.04 -4.43 7.87
C VAL A 84 1.21 -5.22 8.27
N PRO A 85 1.60 -5.19 9.56
CA PRO A 85 2.85 -5.80 10.01
C PRO A 85 2.79 -7.33 10.14
N PHE A 86 1.59 -7.92 10.21
CA PHE A 86 1.41 -9.36 10.42
C PHE A 86 0.24 -9.90 9.59
N ILE A 87 0.45 -11.07 8.98
CA ILE A 87 -0.59 -11.81 8.26
C ILE A 87 -0.69 -13.18 8.91
N GLY A 88 -1.72 -13.37 9.72
CA GLY A 88 -2.03 -14.64 10.38
C GLY A 88 -2.90 -15.56 9.53
N ARG A 89 -2.79 -16.86 9.80
CA ARG A 89 -3.73 -17.91 9.38
C ARG A 89 -4.02 -18.81 10.58
N VAL A 90 -5.23 -19.31 10.67
CA VAL A 90 -5.60 -20.36 11.63
C VAL A 90 -5.55 -21.68 10.88
N LEU A 91 -4.87 -22.67 11.45
CA LEU A 91 -4.78 -23.99 10.85
C LEU A 91 -6.07 -24.76 11.16
N GLU A 92 -6.65 -25.43 10.16
CA GLU A 92 -7.80 -26.30 10.36
C GLU A 92 -7.38 -27.78 10.52
N GLU A 93 -6.17 -28.10 10.12
CA GLU A 93 -5.52 -29.42 10.13
C GLU A 93 -4.02 -29.28 10.36
N ASP A 94 -3.37 -30.37 10.78
CA ASP A 94 -1.93 -30.41 11.02
C ASP A 94 -1.15 -30.23 9.71
N VAL A 95 -0.26 -29.25 9.65
CA VAL A 95 0.51 -28.93 8.44
C VAL A 95 1.96 -29.35 8.61
N LYS A 96 2.43 -30.25 7.73
CA LYS A 96 3.85 -30.60 7.65
C LYS A 96 4.61 -29.58 6.82
N THR A 97 5.55 -28.89 7.45
CA THR A 97 6.48 -27.95 6.80
C THR A 97 7.47 -28.68 5.88
N SER A 98 8.04 -27.97 4.90
CA SER A 98 9.11 -28.49 4.03
C SER A 98 10.35 -28.92 4.81
N THR A 99 10.57 -28.32 5.98
CA THR A 99 11.62 -28.68 6.95
C THR A 99 11.31 -29.93 7.78
N GLY A 100 10.13 -30.53 7.63
CA GLY A 100 9.73 -31.77 8.30
C GLY A 100 8.99 -31.58 9.63
N TYR A 101 8.96 -30.36 10.20
CA TYR A 101 8.17 -30.04 11.40
C TYR A 101 6.67 -30.08 11.12
N ILE A 102 5.89 -30.51 12.09
CA ILE A 102 4.42 -30.52 12.04
C ILE A 102 3.90 -29.36 12.89
N LEU A 103 3.14 -28.47 12.25
CA LEU A 103 2.40 -27.41 12.92
C LEU A 103 1.02 -27.97 13.28
N PRO A 104 0.69 -28.15 14.57
CA PRO A 104 -0.59 -28.67 14.97
C PRO A 104 -1.70 -27.64 14.73
N LYS A 105 -2.93 -28.14 14.59
CA LYS A 105 -4.14 -27.33 14.65
C LYS A 105 -4.24 -26.48 15.93
#